data_AF-A0A6S6SYR8-F1
#
_entry.id   AF-A0A6S6SYR8-F1
#
_cell.length_a   1.000
_cell.length_b   1.000
_cell.length_c   1.000
_cell.angle_alpha   90.00
_cell.angle_beta   90.00
_cell.angle_gamma   90.00
#
_symmetry.space_group_name_H-M   'P 1'
#
loop_
_entity.id
_entity.type
_entity.pdbx_description
1 polymer ?
#
loop_
_entity_poly.entity_id
_entity_poly.type
_entity_poly.pdbx_seq_one_letter_code
_entity_poly.pdbx_strand_id
1 'polypeptide(L)'
;MVAMKDLLECGVHFGHQTRRWNPKMKKFIFGERKNIYIIDLQKTLRYFKYTYNVVKEAASEGQTIIFVGTKKQARAAVKEHAERCGMPYVSTRWLGGMLTNYPTMKKSIRKLEIIEQMEENGQIELLTKKEALMLLRQKAKLSAYLEGFRHMKKLPDMMFVIDAVKEHIAVKEARRMGMKVIAPLDTNCDPDVVDYPIPGNDDAIRSINLFCKEMAEAIIEGQAELAEKEGVATDNAPAADAELGEAMMAQTEDPAIVAETAIPSDAEVEEIVAEAVADAQTNKDDLTKLTGIGKVGQDNLYAAGITTFAQIAAMTEEEATDAKVKAEAIAEAKELVGA
;
A
#
# COMPACT_ATOMS: atom_id res chain seq x y z
N MET A 1 10.93 22.53 -11.29
CA MET A 1 9.73 23.42 -11.35
C MET A 1 9.11 23.39 -12.74
N VAL A 2 7.91 22.81 -12.82
CA VAL A 2 7.14 22.55 -14.04
C VAL A 2 6.70 23.80 -14.83
N ALA A 3 6.83 23.77 -16.16
CA ALA A 3 6.22 24.75 -17.05
C ALA A 3 4.80 24.33 -17.50
N MET A 4 3.97 25.30 -17.91
CA MET A 4 2.62 24.99 -18.41
C MET A 4 2.63 24.02 -19.61
N LYS A 5 3.69 24.08 -20.44
CA LYS A 5 3.89 23.18 -21.57
C LYS A 5 4.00 21.72 -21.10
N ASP A 6 4.76 21.46 -20.04
CA ASP A 6 4.96 20.12 -19.49
C ASP A 6 3.64 19.55 -18.93
N LEU A 7 2.84 20.38 -18.23
CA LEU A 7 1.50 20.00 -17.77
C LEU A 7 0.56 19.62 -18.94
N LEU A 8 0.68 20.33 -20.06
CA LEU A 8 -0.10 20.03 -21.26
C LEU A 8 0.35 18.72 -21.91
N GLU A 9 1.66 18.52 -22.08
CA GLU A 9 2.27 17.33 -22.69
C GLU A 9 2.00 16.05 -21.88
N CYS A 10 2.07 16.14 -20.55
CA CYS A 10 1.74 15.04 -19.64
C CYS A 10 0.25 14.72 -19.56
N GLY A 11 -0.63 15.59 -20.10
CA GLY A 11 -2.07 15.36 -20.14
C GLY A 11 -2.78 15.67 -18.81
N VAL A 12 -2.24 16.60 -18.01
CA VAL A 12 -2.80 16.98 -16.68
C VAL A 12 -4.17 17.67 -16.82
N HIS A 13 -4.43 18.31 -17.96
CA HIS A 13 -5.64 19.07 -18.23
C HIS A 13 -6.88 18.20 -18.50
N PHE A 14 -6.72 16.90 -18.76
CA PHE A 14 -7.86 16.01 -18.99
C PHE A 14 -8.48 15.60 -17.66
N GLY A 15 -9.78 15.82 -17.51
CA GLY A 15 -10.56 15.25 -16.41
C GLY A 15 -11.42 14.08 -16.85
N HIS A 16 -12.44 13.77 -16.04
CA HIS A 16 -13.42 12.73 -16.31
C HIS A 16 -14.57 13.21 -17.22
N GLN A 17 -15.45 12.26 -17.55
CA GLN A 17 -16.70 12.50 -18.26
C GLN A 17 -17.64 13.42 -17.48
N THR A 18 -18.42 14.24 -18.19
CA THR A 18 -19.33 15.24 -17.60
C THR A 18 -20.33 14.68 -16.58
N ARG A 19 -20.74 13.41 -16.73
CA ARG A 19 -21.65 12.73 -15.79
C ARG A 19 -21.04 12.36 -14.43
N ARG A 20 -19.70 12.33 -14.30
CA ARG A 20 -19.00 11.85 -13.10
C ARG A 20 -18.41 12.97 -12.24
N TRP A 21 -18.67 14.22 -12.58
CA TRP A 21 -18.04 15.36 -11.92
C TRP A 21 -18.68 15.72 -10.58
N ASN A 22 -17.90 16.37 -9.72
CA ASN A 22 -18.33 16.97 -8.48
C ASN A 22 -18.59 18.48 -8.71
N PRO A 23 -19.79 19.00 -8.40
CA PRO A 23 -20.09 20.42 -8.55
C PRO A 23 -19.13 21.39 -7.85
N LYS A 24 -18.49 20.98 -6.74
CA LYS A 24 -17.50 21.79 -6.03
C LYS A 24 -16.22 22.01 -6.83
N MET A 25 -15.91 21.13 -7.79
CA MET A 25 -14.77 21.27 -8.70
C MET A 25 -15.01 22.30 -9.80
N LYS A 26 -16.20 22.90 -9.91
CA LYS A 26 -16.54 23.92 -10.93
C LYS A 26 -15.52 25.06 -11.00
N LYS A 27 -14.96 25.48 -9.86
CA LYS A 27 -13.95 26.55 -9.79
C LYS A 27 -12.63 26.19 -10.48
N PHE A 28 -12.31 24.91 -10.61
CA PHE A 28 -11.07 24.40 -11.22
C PHE A 28 -11.24 23.93 -12.67
N ILE A 29 -12.47 23.81 -13.15
CA ILE A 29 -12.78 23.39 -14.51
C ILE A 29 -12.76 24.63 -15.42
N PHE A 30 -12.04 24.52 -16.54
CA PHE A 30 -11.98 25.54 -17.58
C PHE A 30 -13.19 25.47 -18.51
N GLY A 31 -13.58 24.26 -18.91
CA GLY A 31 -14.72 24.02 -19.81
C GLY A 31 -14.89 22.53 -20.12
N GLU A 32 -15.73 22.20 -21.09
CA GLU A 32 -15.95 20.83 -21.56
C GLU A 32 -15.69 20.71 -23.07
N ARG A 33 -15.14 19.57 -23.49
CA ARG A 33 -14.95 19.24 -24.91
C ARG A 33 -15.19 17.76 -25.11
N LYS A 34 -16.05 17.41 -26.08
CA LYS A 34 -16.41 16.00 -26.37
C LYS A 34 -16.84 15.22 -25.10
N ASN A 35 -17.64 15.85 -24.24
CA ASN A 35 -18.13 15.29 -22.97
C ASN A 35 -17.04 14.95 -21.94
N ILE A 36 -15.85 15.53 -22.06
CA ILE A 36 -14.78 15.46 -21.07
C ILE A 36 -14.52 16.85 -20.52
N TYR A 37 -14.45 16.98 -19.20
CA TYR A 37 -14.08 18.24 -18.57
C TYR A 37 -12.59 18.51 -18.73
N ILE A 38 -12.26 19.76 -18.99
CA ILE A 38 -10.89 20.27 -19.10
C ILE A 38 -10.59 21.07 -17.83
N ILE A 39 -9.52 20.68 -17.14
CA ILE A 39 -9.04 21.33 -15.93
C ILE A 39 -8.22 22.58 -16.31
N ASP A 40 -8.39 23.65 -15.55
CA ASP A 40 -7.69 24.92 -15.74
C ASP A 40 -6.23 24.84 -15.28
N LEU A 41 -5.31 24.72 -16.24
CA LEU A 41 -3.87 24.61 -15.98
C LEU A 41 -3.26 25.84 -15.33
N GLN A 42 -3.85 27.04 -15.48
CA GLN A 42 -3.34 28.23 -14.78
C GLN A 42 -3.53 28.09 -13.28
N LYS A 43 -4.69 27.57 -12.87
CA LYS A 43 -4.98 27.23 -11.48
C LYS A 43 -4.08 26.09 -11.02
N THR A 44 -3.97 25.00 -11.80
CA THR A 44 -3.05 23.91 -11.50
C THR A 44 -1.66 24.43 -11.18
N LEU A 45 -1.07 25.27 -12.04
CA LEU A 45 0.28 25.80 -11.85
C LEU A 45 0.40 26.66 -10.58
N ARG A 46 -0.60 27.47 -10.23
CA ARG A 46 -0.60 28.26 -8.99
C ARG A 46 -0.64 27.36 -7.76
N TYR A 47 -1.57 26.40 -7.71
CA TYR A 47 -1.70 25.49 -6.58
C TYR A 47 -0.48 24.57 -6.47
N PHE A 48 0.04 24.11 -7.61
CA PHE A 48 1.23 23.27 -7.66
C PHE A 48 2.45 23.95 -7.06
N LYS A 49 2.72 25.21 -7.44
CA LYS A 49 3.83 26.00 -6.86
C LYS A 49 3.67 26.22 -5.36
N TYR A 50 2.44 26.51 -4.91
CA TYR A 50 2.16 26.69 -3.49
C TYR A 50 2.43 25.40 -2.71
N THR A 51 1.87 24.28 -3.17
CA THR A 51 2.07 22.97 -2.55
C THR A 51 3.53 22.53 -2.59
N TYR A 52 4.24 22.78 -3.69
CA TYR A 52 5.68 22.48 -3.80
C TYR A 52 6.48 23.16 -2.68
N ASN A 53 6.22 24.45 -2.44
CA ASN A 53 6.89 25.19 -1.36
C ASN A 53 6.53 24.66 0.03
N VAL A 54 5.26 24.31 0.27
CA VAL A 54 4.81 23.73 1.55
C VAL A 54 5.50 22.38 1.81
N VAL A 55 5.59 21.52 0.79
CA VAL A 55 6.27 20.21 0.90
C VAL A 55 7.76 20.40 1.16
N LYS A 56 8.39 21.33 0.46
CA LYS A 56 9.79 21.68 0.64
C LYS A 56 10.07 22.18 2.06
N GLU A 57 9.25 23.10 2.56
CA GLU A 57 9.34 23.63 3.93
C GLU A 57 9.19 22.51 4.96
N ALA A 58 8.16 21.66 4.82
CA ALA A 58 7.94 20.52 5.70
C ALA A 58 9.13 19.53 5.71
N ALA A 59 9.70 19.23 4.54
CA ALA A 59 10.89 18.39 4.44
C ALA A 59 12.12 19.06 5.08
N SER A 60 12.26 20.38 4.98
CA SER A 60 13.33 21.15 5.63
C SER A 60 13.20 21.23 7.16
N GLU A 61 12.05 20.89 7.71
CA GLU A 61 11.81 20.73 9.15
C GLU A 61 11.99 19.27 9.62
N GLY A 62 12.32 18.35 8.70
CA GLY A 62 12.47 16.92 9.00
C GLY A 62 11.12 16.18 9.13
N GLN A 63 10.02 16.74 8.62
CA GLN A 63 8.73 16.06 8.63
C GLN A 63 8.71 14.86 7.67
N THR A 64 8.03 13.79 8.08
CA THR A 64 7.89 12.59 7.24
C THR A 64 6.61 12.67 6.39
N ILE A 65 6.75 12.48 5.09
CA ILE A 65 5.63 12.52 4.13
C ILE A 65 5.39 11.13 3.56
N ILE A 66 4.21 10.56 3.76
CA ILE A 66 3.86 9.23 3.20
C ILE A 66 3.23 9.37 1.81
N PHE A 67 3.72 8.58 0.86
CA PHE A 67 3.17 8.51 -0.50
C PHE A 67 2.15 7.38 -0.60
N VAL A 68 0.94 7.66 -1.10
CA VAL A 68 -0.14 6.67 -1.19
C VAL A 68 -0.72 6.66 -2.60
N GLY A 69 -0.79 5.46 -3.20
CA GLY A 69 -1.49 5.27 -4.47
C GLY A 69 -1.63 3.80 -4.84
N THR A 70 -2.83 3.22 -4.69
CA THR A 70 -3.07 1.80 -4.98
C THR A 70 -3.50 1.54 -6.41
N LYS A 71 -3.79 2.60 -7.16
CA LYS A 71 -4.24 2.58 -8.55
C LYS A 71 -3.17 1.97 -9.45
N LYS A 72 -3.55 1.11 -10.40
CA LYS A 72 -2.60 0.37 -11.27
C LYS A 72 -1.61 1.31 -11.98
N GLN A 73 -2.11 2.46 -12.41
CA GLN A 73 -1.37 3.52 -13.09
C GLN A 73 -0.41 4.28 -12.15
N ALA A 74 -0.68 4.28 -10.83
CA ALA A 74 0.10 5.01 -9.83
C ALA A 74 1.18 4.16 -9.14
N ARG A 75 0.98 2.83 -9.04
CA ARG A 75 1.83 1.96 -8.19
C ARG A 75 3.32 2.10 -8.45
N ALA A 76 3.71 2.08 -9.72
CA ALA A 76 5.11 2.16 -10.12
C ALA A 76 5.72 3.53 -9.81
N ALA A 77 5.03 4.60 -10.22
CA ALA A 77 5.50 5.97 -9.99
C ALA A 77 5.60 6.32 -8.49
N VAL A 78 4.61 5.90 -7.68
CA VAL A 78 4.62 6.11 -6.24
C VAL A 78 5.80 5.39 -5.59
N LYS A 79 6.05 4.13 -5.94
CA LYS A 79 7.17 3.35 -5.40
C LYS A 79 8.53 3.96 -5.78
N GLU A 80 8.75 4.18 -7.07
CA GLU A 80 10.02 4.68 -7.61
C GLU A 80 10.42 6.04 -7.00
N HIS A 81 9.48 6.99 -6.94
CA HIS A 81 9.80 8.34 -6.45
C HIS A 81 9.88 8.42 -4.93
N ALA A 82 9.12 7.60 -4.19
CA ALA A 82 9.21 7.55 -2.74
C ALA A 82 10.52 6.89 -2.28
N GLU A 83 10.95 5.80 -2.92
CA GLU A 83 12.27 5.19 -2.69
C GLU A 83 13.39 6.19 -3.00
N ARG A 84 13.25 6.96 -4.09
CA ARG A 84 14.23 7.97 -4.48
C ARG A 84 14.41 9.09 -3.45
N CYS A 85 13.36 9.50 -2.74
CA CYS A 85 13.45 10.51 -1.67
C CYS A 85 13.55 9.93 -0.26
N GLY A 86 13.67 8.61 -0.12
CA GLY A 86 13.78 7.93 1.18
C GLY A 86 12.52 8.06 2.06
N MET A 87 11.35 8.28 1.46
CA MET A 87 10.10 8.47 2.17
C MET A 87 9.23 7.21 2.16
N PRO A 88 8.37 7.01 3.18
CA PRO A 88 7.50 5.85 3.22
C PRO A 88 6.42 5.89 2.14
N TYR A 89 6.01 4.72 1.67
CA TYR A 89 4.99 4.60 0.63
C TYR A 89 4.03 3.42 0.81
N VAL A 90 2.86 3.52 0.16
CA VAL A 90 1.87 2.45 0.01
C VAL A 90 1.41 2.40 -1.44
N SER A 91 1.86 1.38 -2.19
CA SER A 91 1.57 1.22 -3.63
C SER A 91 0.55 0.12 -3.94
N THR A 92 0.34 -0.84 -3.04
CA THR A 92 -0.47 -2.03 -3.33
C THR A 92 -1.91 -1.88 -2.85
N ARG A 93 -2.11 -1.80 -1.53
CA ARG A 93 -3.42 -1.66 -0.87
C ARG A 93 -3.28 -0.94 0.47
N TRP A 94 -4.14 0.03 0.70
CA TRP A 94 -4.32 0.61 2.03
C TRP A 94 -5.15 -0.33 2.91
N LEU A 95 -4.59 -0.76 4.05
CA LEU A 95 -5.32 -1.51 5.07
C LEU A 95 -5.97 -0.51 6.04
N GLY A 96 -7.25 -0.71 6.34
CA GLY A 96 -7.92 0.13 7.32
C GLY A 96 -7.25 0.00 8.68
N GLY A 97 -6.93 1.13 9.30
CA GLY A 97 -6.22 1.21 10.58
C GLY A 97 -4.70 1.31 10.44
N MET A 98 -4.16 1.49 9.23
CA MET A 98 -2.71 1.69 9.02
C MET A 98 -2.16 2.85 9.86
N LEU A 99 -2.91 3.96 9.97
CA LEU A 99 -2.51 5.10 10.79
C LEU A 99 -3.19 5.09 12.15
N THR A 100 -4.50 4.84 12.19
CA THR A 100 -5.27 4.96 13.45
C THR A 100 -5.05 3.79 14.41
N ASN A 101 -4.62 2.63 13.92
CA ASN A 101 -4.30 1.44 14.72
C ASN A 101 -2.88 0.94 14.45
N TYR A 102 -1.93 1.89 14.48
CA TYR A 102 -0.52 1.60 14.26
C TYR A 102 0.09 0.55 15.22
N PRO A 103 -0.31 0.43 16.50
CA PRO A 103 0.20 -0.63 17.37
C PRO A 103 -0.05 -2.05 16.85
N THR A 104 -1.22 -2.30 16.26
CA THR A 104 -1.49 -3.60 15.60
C THR A 104 -0.63 -3.77 14.35
N MET A 105 -0.41 -2.69 13.61
CA MET A 105 0.42 -2.74 12.39
C MET A 105 1.89 -3.03 12.68
N LYS A 106 2.43 -2.50 13.79
CA LYS A 106 3.76 -2.86 14.28
C LYS A 106 3.88 -4.36 14.55
N LYS A 107 2.84 -5.01 15.10
CA LYS A 107 2.84 -6.47 15.29
C LYS A 107 2.93 -7.21 13.95
N SER A 108 2.23 -6.75 12.91
CA SER A 108 2.31 -7.35 11.58
C SER A 108 3.69 -7.15 10.92
N ILE A 109 4.34 -6.01 11.15
CA ILE A 109 5.72 -5.76 10.70
C ILE A 109 6.68 -6.72 11.39
N ARG A 110 6.59 -6.84 12.73
CA ARG A 110 7.40 -7.79 13.49
C ARG A 110 7.19 -9.24 13.05
N LYS A 111 5.95 -9.64 12.72
CA LYS A 111 5.68 -10.96 12.14
C LYS A 111 6.41 -11.17 10.81
N LEU A 112 6.43 -10.17 9.93
CA LEU A 112 7.17 -10.26 8.67
C LEU A 112 8.67 -10.43 8.92
N GLU A 113 9.26 -9.65 9.83
CA GLU A 113 10.68 -9.74 10.20
C GLU A 113 11.04 -11.11 10.77
N ILE A 114 10.19 -11.67 11.63
CA ILE A 114 10.38 -13.03 12.18
C ILE A 114 10.34 -14.08 11.07
N ILE A 115 9.40 -14.00 10.12
CA ILE A 115 9.32 -14.94 9.00
C ILE A 115 10.56 -14.82 8.08
N GLU A 116 11.06 -13.60 7.86
CA GLU A 116 12.31 -13.38 7.11
C GLU A 116 13.52 -14.00 7.83
N GLN A 117 13.64 -13.83 9.14
CA GLN A 117 14.70 -14.45 9.95
C GLN A 117 14.65 -15.98 9.95
N MET A 118 13.45 -16.58 9.99
CA MET A 118 13.29 -18.04 9.88
C MET A 118 13.78 -18.58 8.54
N GLU A 119 13.54 -17.82 7.46
CA GLU A 119 13.97 -18.18 6.12
C GLU A 119 15.49 -18.11 5.99
N GLU A 120 16.10 -17.04 6.53
CA GLU A 120 17.55 -16.87 6.56
C GLU A 120 18.26 -17.95 7.40
N ASN A 121 17.66 -18.33 8.53
CA ASN A 121 18.19 -19.35 9.44
C ASN A 121 17.90 -20.80 8.97
N GLY A 122 17.17 -20.99 7.87
CA GLY A 122 16.80 -22.32 7.35
C GLY A 122 15.77 -23.07 8.20
N GLN A 123 15.13 -22.41 9.19
CA GLN A 123 14.14 -23.04 10.06
C GLN A 123 12.88 -23.46 9.29
N ILE A 124 12.56 -22.78 8.19
CA ILE A 124 11.42 -23.12 7.33
C ILE A 124 11.57 -24.54 6.73
N GLU A 125 12.79 -25.00 6.48
CA GLU A 125 13.03 -26.33 5.90
C GLU A 125 12.75 -27.48 6.88
N LEU A 126 12.76 -27.18 8.18
CA LEU A 126 12.45 -28.14 9.25
C LEU A 126 10.93 -28.35 9.42
N LEU A 127 10.11 -27.45 8.87
CA LEU A 127 8.66 -27.49 8.96
C LEU A 127 8.06 -28.44 7.91
N THR A 128 6.79 -28.82 8.11
CA THR A 128 6.09 -29.58 7.08
C THR A 128 5.92 -28.75 5.81
N LYS A 129 5.90 -29.40 4.64
CA LYS A 129 5.71 -28.72 3.34
C LYS A 129 4.48 -27.82 3.31
N LYS A 130 3.43 -28.19 4.04
CA LYS A 130 2.19 -27.40 4.16
C LYS A 130 2.41 -26.14 4.97
N GLU A 131 3.06 -26.23 6.14
CA GLU A 131 3.36 -25.08 7.00
C GLU A 131 4.34 -24.13 6.32
N ALA A 132 5.41 -24.66 5.71
CA ALA A 132 6.36 -23.87 4.93
C ALA A 132 5.65 -23.10 3.80
N LEU A 133 4.74 -23.74 3.06
CA LEU A 133 3.96 -23.07 2.02
C LEU A 133 3.06 -21.96 2.57
N MET A 134 2.46 -22.16 3.75
CA MET A 134 1.61 -21.13 4.38
C MET A 134 2.42 -19.93 4.85
N LEU A 135 3.59 -20.15 5.45
CA LEU A 135 4.51 -19.08 5.84
C LEU A 135 4.98 -18.28 4.62
N LEU A 136 5.36 -18.94 3.52
CA LEU A 136 5.77 -18.26 2.29
C LEU A 136 4.65 -17.41 1.68
N ARG A 137 3.40 -17.91 1.70
CA ARG A 137 2.24 -17.13 1.26
C ARG A 137 1.98 -15.93 2.16
N GLN A 138 2.12 -16.11 3.48
CA GLN A 138 1.96 -15.03 4.44
C GLN A 138 3.05 -13.98 4.29
N LYS A 139 4.33 -14.38 4.12
CA LYS A 139 5.45 -13.50 3.78
C LYS A 139 5.16 -12.70 2.53
N ALA A 140 4.78 -13.34 1.43
CA ALA A 140 4.49 -12.66 0.16
C ALA A 140 3.35 -11.63 0.31
N LYS A 141 2.31 -11.96 1.08
CA LYS A 141 1.19 -11.06 1.37
C LYS A 141 1.60 -9.87 2.24
N LEU A 142 2.32 -10.12 3.33
CA LEU A 142 2.79 -9.08 4.26
C LEU A 142 3.82 -8.18 3.59
N SER A 143 4.79 -8.75 2.88
CA SER A 143 5.79 -8.01 2.10
C SER A 143 5.10 -7.07 1.11
N ALA A 144 4.16 -7.58 0.30
CA ALA A 144 3.47 -6.75 -0.68
C ALA A 144 2.71 -5.56 -0.06
N TYR A 145 2.21 -5.66 1.18
CA TYR A 145 1.45 -4.59 1.83
C TYR A 145 2.31 -3.65 2.67
N LEU A 146 3.35 -4.18 3.33
CA LEU A 146 4.12 -3.47 4.35
C LEU A 146 5.48 -2.95 3.85
N GLU A 147 5.94 -3.36 2.67
CA GLU A 147 7.26 -3.02 2.09
C GLU A 147 7.61 -1.54 2.28
N GLY A 148 6.74 -0.64 1.85
CA GLY A 148 7.04 0.79 1.79
C GLY A 148 6.94 1.54 3.12
N PHE A 149 6.46 0.94 4.21
CA PHE A 149 6.34 1.63 5.51
C PHE A 149 6.90 0.85 6.69
N ARG A 150 7.56 -0.30 6.44
CA ARG A 150 8.16 -1.15 7.48
C ARG A 150 9.22 -0.43 8.32
N HIS A 151 9.99 0.47 7.70
CA HIS A 151 11.12 1.16 8.35
C HIS A 151 10.72 2.46 9.06
N MET A 152 9.42 2.78 9.15
CA MET A 152 8.97 3.99 9.84
C MET A 152 9.14 3.85 11.35
N LYS A 153 9.92 4.75 11.96
CA LYS A 153 10.05 4.85 13.43
C LYS A 153 8.91 5.67 14.05
N LYS A 154 8.48 6.72 13.34
CA LYS A 154 7.43 7.67 13.74
C LYS A 154 6.28 7.60 12.74
N LEU A 155 5.08 7.98 13.18
CA LEU A 155 3.96 8.23 12.28
C LEU A 155 4.28 9.40 11.33
N PRO A 156 3.82 9.34 10.07
CA PRO A 156 3.99 10.43 9.12
C PRO A 156 3.22 11.69 9.57
N ASP A 157 3.76 12.86 9.24
CA ASP A 157 3.18 14.17 9.57
C ASP A 157 2.28 14.68 8.43
N MET A 158 2.63 14.33 7.18
CA MET A 158 1.86 14.67 5.98
C MET A 158 1.63 13.45 5.09
N MET A 159 0.61 13.53 4.24
CA MET A 159 0.27 12.48 3.28
C MET A 159 0.11 13.04 1.88
N PHE A 160 0.81 12.46 0.92
CA PHE A 160 0.60 12.69 -0.51
C PHE A 160 -0.18 11.51 -1.10
N VAL A 161 -1.40 11.76 -1.57
CA VAL A 161 -2.32 10.73 -2.07
C VAL A 161 -2.61 10.93 -3.54
N ILE A 162 -2.48 9.88 -4.36
CA ILE A 162 -3.01 9.85 -5.73
C ILE A 162 -4.42 9.25 -5.71
N ASP A 163 -5.39 9.96 -6.28
CA ASP A 163 -6.82 9.58 -6.35
C ASP A 163 -7.48 9.49 -4.96
N ALA A 164 -7.89 10.64 -4.43
CA ALA A 164 -8.53 10.77 -3.12
C ALA A 164 -9.90 10.06 -3.02
N VAL A 165 -10.56 9.80 -4.15
CA VAL A 165 -11.84 9.08 -4.18
C VAL A 165 -11.58 7.59 -3.93
N LYS A 166 -10.58 7.03 -4.61
CA LYS A 166 -10.19 5.64 -4.39
C LYS A 166 -9.61 5.43 -3.00
N GLU A 167 -8.69 6.30 -2.57
CA GLU A 167 -8.01 6.22 -1.28
C GLU A 167 -8.76 6.94 -0.14
N HIS A 168 -10.08 6.97 -0.19
CA HIS A 168 -10.91 7.65 0.80
C HIS A 168 -10.69 7.16 2.25
N ILE A 169 -10.25 5.92 2.45
CA ILE A 169 -9.92 5.38 3.79
C ILE A 169 -8.66 6.06 4.32
N ALA A 170 -7.59 6.13 3.50
CA ALA A 170 -6.33 6.78 3.86
C ALA A 170 -6.55 8.26 4.19
N VAL A 171 -7.33 8.97 3.35
CA VAL A 171 -7.66 10.40 3.57
C VAL A 171 -8.45 10.60 4.87
N LYS A 172 -9.42 9.73 5.17
CA LYS A 172 -10.19 9.80 6.42
C LYS A 172 -9.33 9.54 7.65
N GLU A 173 -8.44 8.56 7.59
CA GLU A 173 -7.51 8.26 8.69
C GLU A 173 -6.52 9.40 8.91
N ALA A 174 -5.89 9.90 7.85
CA ALA A 174 -4.97 11.03 7.91
C ALA A 174 -5.62 12.25 8.58
N ARG A 175 -6.85 12.60 8.15
CA ARG A 175 -7.61 13.70 8.74
C ARG A 175 -7.94 13.48 10.22
N ARG A 176 -8.25 12.25 10.62
CA ARG A 176 -8.52 11.90 12.02
C ARG A 176 -7.27 12.02 12.89
N MET A 177 -6.11 11.70 12.32
CA MET A 177 -4.81 11.83 12.97
C MET A 177 -4.27 13.28 12.95
N GLY A 178 -4.97 14.22 12.30
CA GLY A 178 -4.56 15.61 12.19
C GLY A 178 -3.47 15.87 11.14
N MET A 179 -3.17 14.87 10.31
CA MET A 179 -2.18 14.98 9.24
C MET A 179 -2.71 15.86 8.10
N LYS A 180 -1.79 16.58 7.45
CA LYS A 180 -2.11 17.36 6.25
C LYS A 180 -2.13 16.49 5.00
N VAL A 181 -3.19 16.62 4.22
CA VAL A 181 -3.39 15.83 2.99
C VAL A 181 -3.12 16.69 1.76
N ILE A 182 -2.23 16.20 0.91
CA ILE A 182 -1.91 16.74 -0.41
C ILE A 182 -2.39 15.73 -1.44
N ALA A 183 -3.12 16.18 -2.46
CA ALA A 183 -3.56 15.29 -3.53
C ALA A 183 -3.76 16.02 -4.87
N PRO A 184 -3.42 15.39 -6.01
CA PRO A 184 -3.98 15.77 -7.28
C PRO A 184 -5.48 15.44 -7.30
N LEU A 185 -6.29 16.41 -7.72
CA LEU A 185 -7.74 16.31 -7.76
C LEU A 185 -8.23 16.35 -9.20
N ASP A 186 -8.83 15.26 -9.63
CA ASP A 186 -9.65 15.23 -10.83
C ASP A 186 -11.07 15.77 -10.51
N THR A 187 -11.81 16.04 -11.57
CA THR A 187 -13.18 16.55 -11.64
C THR A 187 -14.21 15.81 -10.81
N ASN A 188 -14.00 14.53 -10.43
CA ASN A 188 -14.91 13.74 -9.57
C ASN A 188 -14.61 13.88 -8.07
N CYS A 189 -13.46 14.43 -7.69
CA CYS A 189 -13.03 14.52 -6.30
C CYS A 189 -13.73 15.68 -5.56
N ASP A 190 -13.90 15.55 -4.24
CA ASP A 190 -14.33 16.68 -3.39
C ASP A 190 -13.10 17.48 -2.96
N PRO A 191 -12.98 18.78 -3.28
CA PRO A 191 -11.83 19.58 -2.87
C PRO A 191 -11.77 19.88 -1.37
N ASP A 192 -12.86 19.68 -0.61
CA ASP A 192 -12.93 20.02 0.81
C ASP A 192 -12.32 18.93 1.72
N VAL A 193 -11.99 17.75 1.18
CA VAL A 193 -11.36 16.67 1.96
C VAL A 193 -9.83 16.74 1.95
N VAL A 194 -9.25 17.65 1.17
CA VAL A 194 -7.80 17.78 0.97
C VAL A 194 -7.35 19.19 1.36
N ASP A 195 -6.32 19.29 2.20
CA ASP A 195 -5.78 20.58 2.67
C ASP A 195 -5.08 21.33 1.53
N TYR A 196 -4.29 20.61 0.73
CA TYR A 196 -3.49 21.16 -0.37
C TYR A 196 -3.90 20.52 -1.70
N PRO A 197 -5.01 20.97 -2.31
CA PRO A 197 -5.51 20.40 -3.55
C PRO A 197 -4.69 20.88 -4.75
N ILE A 198 -4.28 19.95 -5.61
CA ILE A 198 -3.66 20.25 -6.91
C ILE A 198 -4.64 19.84 -8.02
N PRO A 199 -5.32 20.76 -8.71
CA PRO A 199 -6.23 20.38 -9.79
C PRO A 199 -5.46 19.67 -10.92
N GLY A 200 -5.84 18.45 -11.28
CA GLY A 200 -5.18 17.73 -12.37
C GLY A 200 -5.61 16.28 -12.52
N ASN A 201 -5.17 15.67 -13.61
CA ASN A 201 -5.50 14.29 -13.98
C ASN A 201 -4.80 13.26 -13.06
N ASP A 202 -5.57 12.35 -12.46
CA ASP A 202 -5.07 11.26 -11.61
C ASP A 202 -5.18 9.86 -12.28
N ASP A 203 -5.59 9.79 -13.54
CA ASP A 203 -5.72 8.56 -14.34
C ASP A 203 -4.51 8.32 -15.25
N ALA A 204 -3.95 9.39 -15.82
CA ALA A 204 -2.89 9.28 -16.80
C ALA A 204 -1.53 9.01 -16.13
N ILE A 205 -0.86 7.92 -16.55
CA ILE A 205 0.47 7.53 -16.04
C ILE A 205 1.47 8.70 -16.12
N ARG A 206 1.49 9.44 -17.24
CA ARG A 206 2.40 10.60 -17.43
C ARG A 206 2.10 11.75 -16.47
N SER A 207 0.83 11.97 -16.13
CA SER A 207 0.39 12.99 -15.17
C SER A 207 0.78 12.59 -13.74
N ILE A 208 0.46 11.36 -13.34
CA ILE A 208 0.80 10.83 -12.02
C ILE A 208 2.32 10.83 -11.81
N ASN A 209 3.08 10.42 -12.82
CA ASN A 209 4.53 10.41 -12.77
C ASN A 209 5.11 11.82 -12.59
N LEU A 210 4.56 12.82 -13.30
CA LEU A 210 4.96 14.22 -13.14
C LEU A 210 4.71 14.72 -11.71
N PHE A 211 3.54 14.42 -11.14
CA PHE A 211 3.22 14.80 -9.77
C PHE A 211 4.14 14.13 -8.76
N CYS A 212 4.34 12.81 -8.85
CA CYS A 212 5.21 12.08 -7.93
C CYS A 212 6.66 12.57 -8.01
N LYS A 213 7.17 12.77 -9.24
CA LYS A 213 8.52 13.27 -9.50
C LYS A 213 8.77 14.63 -8.84
N GLU A 214 7.90 15.60 -9.10
CA GLU A 214 8.11 16.96 -8.60
C GLU A 214 7.88 17.06 -7.09
N MET A 215 6.99 16.24 -6.51
CA MET A 215 6.87 16.13 -5.04
C MET A 215 8.13 15.51 -4.43
N ALA A 216 8.71 14.47 -5.04
CA ALA A 216 9.98 13.90 -4.59
C ALA A 216 11.14 14.89 -4.72
N GLU A 217 11.21 15.66 -5.81
CA GLU A 217 12.20 16.74 -5.98
C GLU A 217 12.05 17.81 -4.88
N ALA A 218 10.83 18.23 -4.54
CA ALA A 218 10.60 19.17 -3.44
C ALA A 218 11.10 18.65 -2.09
N ILE A 219 10.91 17.34 -1.83
CA ILE A 219 11.36 16.69 -0.59
C ILE A 219 12.89 16.62 -0.54
N ILE A 220 13.52 16.22 -1.64
CA ILE A 220 14.99 16.13 -1.73
C ILE A 220 15.62 17.52 -1.54
N GLU A 221 15.06 18.56 -2.16
CA GLU A 221 15.51 19.94 -1.94
C GLU A 221 15.35 20.37 -0.48
N GLY A 222 14.22 20.06 0.16
CA GLY A 222 14.00 20.38 1.57
C GLY A 222 14.94 19.63 2.50
N GLN A 223 15.20 18.35 2.24
CA GLN A 223 16.18 17.54 2.98
C GLN A 223 17.60 18.08 2.85
N ALA A 224 17.99 18.55 1.65
CA ALA A 224 19.29 19.18 1.44
C ALA A 224 19.42 20.48 2.27
N GLU A 225 18.37 21.30 2.33
CA GLU A 225 18.35 22.50 3.16
C GLU A 225 18.42 22.19 4.66
N LEU A 226 17.83 21.07 5.11
CA LEU A 226 17.96 20.60 6.49
C LEU A 226 19.42 20.19 6.79
N ALA A 227 20.04 19.41 5.90
CA ALA A 227 21.44 18.97 6.06
C ALA A 227 22.41 20.17 6.13
N GLU A 228 22.19 21.20 5.29
CA GLU A 228 22.95 22.45 5.35
C GLU A 228 22.78 23.19 6.68
N LYS A 229 21.54 23.27 7.20
CA LYS A 229 21.24 23.92 8.50
C LYS A 229 21.87 23.16 9.68
N GLU A 230 21.94 21.84 9.60
CA GLU A 230 22.54 20.98 10.63
C GLU A 230 24.07 20.88 10.50
N GLY A 231 24.68 21.57 9.51
CA GLY A 231 26.13 21.63 9.33
C GLY A 231 26.74 20.36 8.73
N VAL A 232 25.91 19.49 8.13
CA VAL A 232 26.36 18.31 7.40
C VAL A 232 26.48 18.70 5.93
N ALA A 233 27.64 19.23 5.55
CA ALA A 233 27.96 19.50 4.15
C ALA A 233 28.01 18.18 3.37
N THR A 234 26.98 17.89 2.58
CA THR A 234 27.00 16.79 1.59
C THR A 234 27.34 17.35 0.22
N ASP A 235 28.64 17.29 -0.13
CA ASP A 235 29.06 17.35 -1.52
C ASP A 235 28.57 16.07 -2.25
N ASN A 236 27.54 16.23 -3.10
CA ASN A 236 27.09 15.33 -4.17
C ASN A 236 26.79 13.84 -3.85
N ALA A 237 25.55 13.43 -4.07
CA ALA A 237 25.18 12.01 -4.28
C ALA A 237 25.71 11.47 -5.64
N PRO A 238 25.83 10.15 -5.87
CA PRO A 238 25.46 9.03 -4.99
C PRO A 238 26.59 7.96 -4.84
N ALA A 239 26.94 7.61 -3.60
CA ALA A 239 27.47 6.29 -3.24
C ALA A 239 27.58 6.19 -1.71
N ALA A 240 27.23 5.03 -1.17
CA ALA A 240 27.53 4.56 0.18
C ALA A 240 26.73 5.16 1.35
N ASP A 241 25.47 4.72 1.49
CA ASP A 241 24.86 4.57 2.82
C ASP A 241 25.29 3.21 3.40
N ALA A 242 26.45 3.20 4.07
CA ALA A 242 26.87 2.09 4.93
C ALA A 242 27.61 2.57 6.19
N GLU A 243 28.16 3.79 6.22
CA GLU A 243 29.00 4.23 7.35
C GLU A 243 28.40 5.36 8.21
N LEU A 244 27.34 6.04 7.78
CA LEU A 244 26.66 7.05 8.62
C LEU A 244 25.75 6.47 9.70
N GLY A 245 25.49 5.15 9.68
CA GLY A 245 24.73 4.44 10.70
C GLY A 245 25.50 4.15 11.99
N GLU A 246 26.83 4.05 11.94
CA GLU A 246 27.64 3.62 13.09
C GLU A 246 28.00 4.77 14.05
N ALA A 247 28.17 6.00 13.56
CA ALA A 247 28.65 7.11 14.39
C ALA A 247 27.57 7.73 15.31
N MET A 248 26.28 7.64 14.94
CA MET A 248 25.16 8.07 15.80
C MET A 248 24.68 7.00 16.78
N MET A 249 25.11 5.74 16.64
CA MET A 249 24.78 4.66 17.57
C MET A 249 25.56 4.73 18.90
N ALA A 250 26.65 5.50 18.97
CA ALA A 250 27.59 5.45 20.09
C ALA A 250 27.28 6.39 21.27
N GLN A 251 26.25 7.26 21.22
CA GLN A 251 26.01 8.24 22.30
C GLN A 251 24.58 8.37 22.82
N THR A 252 23.67 7.45 22.49
CA THR A 252 22.38 7.33 23.21
C THR A 252 22.11 5.89 23.56
N GLU A 253 22.88 5.35 24.51
CA GLU A 253 22.55 4.10 25.19
C GLU A 253 21.42 4.36 26.18
N ASP A 254 20.18 4.41 25.67
CA ASP A 254 19.00 4.16 26.47
C ASP A 254 18.91 2.65 26.74
N PRO A 255 18.72 2.20 28.00
CA PRO A 255 18.84 0.80 28.40
C PRO A 255 17.71 -0.13 27.90
N ALA A 256 16.88 0.33 26.97
CA ALA A 256 15.80 -0.44 26.37
C ALA A 256 16.22 -1.26 25.13
N ILE A 257 17.42 -1.02 24.56
CA ILE A 257 17.85 -1.59 23.27
C ILE A 257 18.53 -2.96 23.39
N VAL A 258 18.88 -3.41 24.61
CA VAL A 258 19.49 -4.75 24.80
C VAL A 258 18.49 -5.91 24.62
N ALA A 259 17.22 -5.62 24.32
CA ALA A 259 16.19 -6.64 24.07
C ALA A 259 15.96 -6.97 22.57
N GLU A 260 16.60 -6.27 21.63
CA GLU A 260 16.21 -6.28 20.20
C GLU A 260 17.09 -7.14 19.27
N THR A 261 17.88 -8.06 19.84
CA THR A 261 18.47 -9.22 19.13
C THR A 261 18.01 -10.53 19.78
N ALA A 262 16.76 -10.57 20.22
CA ALA A 262 16.12 -11.82 20.62
C ALA A 262 15.88 -12.66 19.36
N ILE A 263 16.62 -13.77 19.24
CA ILE A 263 16.17 -14.92 18.44
C ILE A 263 14.70 -15.14 18.81
N PRO A 264 13.76 -15.17 17.85
CA PRO A 264 12.36 -15.38 18.16
C PRO A 264 12.24 -16.65 18.99
N SER A 265 11.62 -16.55 20.17
CA SER A 265 11.45 -17.72 21.02
C SER A 265 10.62 -18.77 20.27
N ASP A 266 10.91 -20.06 20.45
CA ASP A 266 10.17 -21.15 19.80
C ASP A 266 8.64 -21.00 19.94
N ALA A 267 8.16 -20.39 21.04
CA ALA A 267 6.76 -20.08 21.26
C ALA A 267 6.18 -19.01 20.30
N GLU A 268 6.94 -17.96 19.98
CA GLU A 268 6.52 -16.94 18.98
C GLU A 268 6.48 -17.56 17.58
N VAL A 269 7.40 -18.47 17.29
CA VAL A 269 7.44 -19.23 16.03
C VAL A 269 6.22 -20.11 15.88
N GLU A 270 5.91 -20.91 16.90
CA GLU A 270 4.72 -21.77 16.92
C GLU A 270 3.42 -20.97 16.79
N GLU A 271 3.33 -19.80 17.44
CA GLU A 271 2.14 -18.94 17.34
C GLU A 271 1.95 -18.40 15.91
N ILE A 272 3.02 -17.93 15.26
CA ILE A 272 2.95 -17.41 13.89
C ILE A 272 2.60 -18.53 12.91
N VAL A 273 3.20 -19.72 13.07
CA VAL A 273 2.87 -20.89 12.24
C VAL A 273 1.41 -21.30 12.45
N ALA A 274 0.94 -21.36 13.70
CA ALA A 274 -0.45 -21.67 14.01
C ALA A 274 -1.42 -20.65 13.41
N GLU A 275 -1.10 -19.35 13.49
CA GLU A 275 -1.92 -18.28 12.92
C GLU A 275 -1.89 -18.32 11.37
N ALA A 276 -0.74 -18.58 10.75
CA ALA A 276 -0.63 -18.76 9.29
C ALA A 276 -1.51 -19.92 8.79
N VAL A 277 -1.55 -21.01 9.55
CA VAL A 277 -2.38 -22.18 9.27
C VAL A 277 -3.86 -21.89 9.55
N ALA A 278 -4.19 -21.10 10.58
CA ALA A 278 -5.55 -20.69 10.92
C ALA A 278 -6.15 -19.71 9.90
N ASP A 279 -5.39 -18.69 9.47
CA ASP A 279 -5.79 -17.74 8.41
C ASP A 279 -6.10 -18.44 7.08
N ALA A 280 -5.43 -19.58 6.82
CA ALA A 280 -5.71 -20.42 5.66
C ALA A 280 -6.95 -21.32 5.86
N GLN A 281 -7.29 -21.66 7.10
CA GLN A 281 -8.49 -22.45 7.44
C GLN A 281 -9.78 -21.61 7.42
N THR A 282 -9.71 -20.30 7.67
CA THR A 282 -10.89 -19.42 7.61
C THR A 282 -11.47 -19.22 6.20
N ASN A 283 -10.71 -19.57 5.15
CA ASN A 283 -11.20 -19.60 3.77
C ASN A 283 -11.74 -20.97 3.34
N LYS A 284 -11.92 -21.91 4.27
CA LYS A 284 -12.46 -23.24 3.97
C LYS A 284 -13.93 -23.30 4.31
N ASP A 285 -14.74 -23.64 3.32
CA ASP A 285 -16.13 -23.97 3.53
C ASP A 285 -16.25 -25.37 4.12
N ASP A 286 -17.18 -25.56 5.06
CA ASP A 286 -17.48 -26.87 5.62
C ASP A 286 -18.20 -27.74 4.59
N LEU A 287 -17.41 -28.52 3.83
CA LEU A 287 -17.89 -29.35 2.72
C LEU A 287 -18.80 -30.50 3.17
N THR A 288 -18.86 -30.81 4.48
CA THR A 288 -19.81 -31.81 5.00
C THR A 288 -21.27 -31.39 4.90
N LYS A 289 -21.52 -30.12 4.59
CA LYS A 289 -22.87 -29.61 4.30
C LYS A 289 -23.43 -30.11 2.97
N LEU A 290 -22.59 -30.65 2.10
CA LEU A 290 -23.02 -31.23 0.82
C LEU A 290 -23.36 -32.71 0.98
N THR A 291 -24.44 -33.14 0.35
CA THR A 291 -24.91 -34.53 0.42
C THR A 291 -23.88 -35.51 -0.16
N GLY A 292 -23.56 -36.53 0.63
CA GLY A 292 -22.61 -37.58 0.24
C GLY A 292 -21.12 -37.28 0.54
N ILE A 293 -20.80 -36.10 1.08
CA ILE A 293 -19.44 -35.77 1.55
C ILE A 293 -19.38 -35.91 3.08
N GLY A 294 -18.84 -37.04 3.58
CA GLY A 294 -18.53 -37.20 5.00
C GLY A 294 -17.20 -36.52 5.39
N LYS A 295 -16.84 -36.52 6.69
CA LYS A 295 -15.56 -35.96 7.18
C LYS A 295 -14.33 -36.47 6.40
N VAL A 296 -14.29 -37.78 6.13
CA VAL A 296 -13.21 -38.41 5.34
C VAL A 296 -13.19 -37.91 3.90
N GLY A 297 -14.36 -37.62 3.31
CA GLY A 297 -14.47 -37.04 1.97
C GLY A 297 -14.01 -35.58 1.93
N GLN A 298 -14.38 -34.80 2.94
CA GLN A 298 -13.91 -33.41 3.11
C GLN A 298 -12.39 -33.33 3.26
N ASP A 299 -11.78 -34.20 4.07
CA ASP A 299 -10.33 -34.22 4.25
C ASP A 299 -9.59 -34.58 2.95
N ASN A 300 -10.13 -35.51 2.16
CA ASN A 300 -9.58 -35.87 0.85
C ASN A 300 -9.72 -34.72 -0.17
N LEU A 301 -10.84 -34.00 -0.16
CA LEU A 301 -11.05 -32.84 -1.04
C LEU A 301 -10.14 -31.67 -0.65
N TYR A 302 -9.96 -31.43 0.65
CA TYR A 302 -8.98 -30.46 1.15
C TYR A 302 -7.55 -30.82 0.79
N ALA A 303 -7.20 -32.12 0.80
CA ALA A 303 -5.89 -32.59 0.34
C ALA A 303 -5.71 -32.42 -1.18
N ALA A 304 -6.79 -32.51 -1.96
CA ALA A 304 -6.82 -32.23 -3.39
C ALA A 304 -6.88 -30.72 -3.73
N GLY A 305 -6.88 -29.83 -2.73
CA GLY A 305 -6.89 -28.37 -2.92
C GLY A 305 -8.28 -27.77 -3.14
N ILE A 306 -9.34 -28.57 -3.09
CA ILE A 306 -10.74 -28.13 -3.19
C ILE A 306 -11.21 -27.78 -1.79
N THR A 307 -11.38 -26.49 -1.52
CA THR A 307 -11.59 -25.94 -0.17
C THR A 307 -12.84 -25.10 -0.01
N THR A 308 -13.52 -24.73 -1.10
CA THR A 308 -14.71 -23.87 -1.10
C THR A 308 -15.86 -24.47 -1.91
N PHE A 309 -17.10 -24.10 -1.60
CA PHE A 309 -18.28 -24.49 -2.36
C PHE A 309 -18.19 -24.02 -3.83
N ALA A 310 -17.59 -22.83 -4.06
CA ALA A 310 -17.40 -22.28 -5.40
C ALA A 310 -16.50 -23.15 -6.28
N GLN A 311 -15.47 -23.78 -5.69
CA GLN A 311 -14.59 -24.70 -6.41
C GLN A 311 -15.30 -25.99 -6.80
N ILE A 312 -16.17 -26.53 -5.92
CA ILE A 312 -17.00 -27.71 -6.23
C ILE A 312 -18.04 -27.38 -7.30
N ALA A 313 -18.68 -26.20 -7.20
CA ALA A 313 -19.68 -25.74 -8.17
C ALA A 313 -19.11 -25.58 -9.60
N ALA A 314 -17.81 -25.29 -9.72
CA ALA A 314 -17.11 -25.09 -10.98
C ALA A 314 -16.50 -26.38 -11.58
N MET A 315 -16.61 -27.53 -10.90
CA MET A 315 -16.03 -28.79 -11.38
C MET A 315 -16.74 -29.30 -12.63
N THR A 316 -15.94 -29.83 -13.57
CA THR A 316 -16.44 -30.56 -14.73
C THR A 316 -16.85 -31.98 -14.34
N GLU A 317 -17.69 -32.65 -15.15
CA GLU A 317 -18.15 -34.02 -14.84
C GLU A 317 -16.98 -35.02 -14.73
N GLU A 318 -15.89 -34.81 -15.47
CA GLU A 318 -14.69 -35.64 -15.41
C GLU A 318 -13.95 -35.46 -14.07
N GLU A 319 -13.69 -34.23 -13.66
CA GLU A 319 -13.03 -33.91 -12.38
C GLU A 319 -13.85 -34.36 -11.16
N ALA A 320 -15.18 -34.33 -11.28
CA ALA A 320 -16.09 -34.83 -10.25
C ALA A 320 -15.98 -36.34 -10.04
N THR A 321 -15.83 -37.11 -11.12
CA THR A 321 -15.66 -38.57 -11.05
C THR A 321 -14.33 -38.95 -10.41
N ASP A 322 -13.25 -38.24 -10.76
CA ASP A 322 -11.92 -38.47 -10.19
C ASP A 322 -11.87 -38.11 -8.69
N ALA A 323 -12.52 -37.02 -8.29
CA ALA A 323 -12.62 -36.57 -6.91
C ALA A 323 -13.68 -37.33 -6.09
N LYS A 324 -14.41 -38.29 -6.69
CA LYS A 324 -15.53 -39.03 -6.08
C LYS A 324 -16.62 -38.12 -5.50
N VAL A 325 -16.85 -36.98 -6.14
CA VAL A 325 -17.92 -36.04 -5.79
C VAL A 325 -19.17 -36.41 -6.58
N LYS A 326 -20.29 -36.62 -5.89
CA LYS A 326 -21.57 -36.92 -6.56
C LYS A 326 -22.12 -35.68 -7.26
N ALA A 327 -22.85 -35.88 -8.36
CA ALA A 327 -23.52 -34.80 -9.08
C ALA A 327 -24.50 -34.00 -8.19
N GLU A 328 -25.12 -34.65 -7.21
CA GLU A 328 -25.99 -34.01 -6.19
C GLU A 328 -25.25 -32.96 -5.36
N ALA A 329 -24.01 -33.25 -4.93
CA ALA A 329 -23.17 -32.32 -4.18
C ALA A 329 -22.74 -31.10 -5.01
N ILE A 330 -22.60 -31.26 -6.33
CA ILE A 330 -22.25 -30.16 -7.25
C ILE A 330 -23.46 -29.23 -7.45
N ALA A 331 -24.67 -29.79 -7.56
CA ALA A 331 -25.90 -29.02 -7.67
C ALA A 331 -26.15 -28.19 -6.39
N GLU A 332 -26.01 -28.79 -5.21
CA GLU A 332 -26.11 -28.09 -3.92
C GLU A 332 -25.03 -27.01 -3.75
N ALA A 333 -23.80 -27.28 -4.20
CA ALA A 333 -22.74 -26.28 -4.18
C ALA A 333 -23.06 -25.07 -5.08
N LYS A 334 -23.70 -25.28 -6.24
CA LYS A 334 -24.16 -24.19 -7.12
C LYS A 334 -25.26 -23.36 -6.47
N GLU A 335 -26.22 -24.00 -5.80
CA GLU A 335 -27.28 -23.30 -5.04
C GLU A 335 -26.71 -22.46 -3.88
N LEU A 336 -25.75 -23.01 -3.12
CA LEU A 336 -25.12 -22.30 -1.99
C LEU A 336 -24.26 -21.11 -2.43
N VAL A 337 -23.69 -21.16 -3.63
CA VAL A 337 -22.85 -20.10 -4.21
C VAL A 337 -23.68 -19.04 -4.95
N GLY A 338 -24.97 -19.30 -5.17
CA GLY A 338 -25.89 -18.36 -5.82
C GLY A 338 -25.65 -18.18 -7.31
N ALA A 339 -25.31 -19.27 -8.01
CA ALA A 339 -25.14 -19.31 -9.47
C ALA A 339 -26.41 -19.76 -10.20
#